data_AF-A0AAD7GIR1-F1
#
_entry.id   AF-A0AAD7GIR1-F1
#
_cell.length_a   1.000
_cell.length_b   1.000
_cell.length_c   1.000
_cell.angle_alpha   90.00
_cell.angle_beta   90.00
_cell.angle_gamma   90.00
#
_symmetry.space_group_name_H-M   'P 1'
#
loop_
_entity.id
_entity.type
_entity.pdbx_description
1 polymer ?
#
loop_
_entity_poly.entity_id
_entity_poly.type
_entity_poly.pdbx_seq_one_letter_code
_entity_poly.pdbx_strand_id
1 'polypeptide(L)'
;MANAEGCYNGGNTNASPCDNTFGEDFCSDVPYGTRSECHVLDSGTHCDFAVTGPANRNPAYSDCVYAMSQLAYFCDTGGLKTVNGYQYKLDPNDGGSC
;
A
#
# COMPACT_ATOMS: atom_id res chain seq x y z
N MET A 1 11.17 -9.24 -11.64
CA MET A 1 11.83 -9.43 -10.33
C MET A 1 10.71 -9.40 -9.31
N ALA A 2 10.40 -10.51 -8.65
CA ALA A 2 9.40 -10.50 -7.58
C ALA A 2 10.03 -9.73 -6.41
N ASN A 3 9.50 -8.54 -6.10
CA ASN A 3 9.93 -7.84 -4.89
C ASN A 3 9.66 -8.76 -3.70
N ALA A 4 10.63 -8.90 -2.79
CA ALA A 4 10.48 -9.74 -1.61
C ALA A 4 9.29 -9.24 -0.77
N GLU A 5 8.36 -10.13 -0.44
CA GLU A 5 7.27 -9.82 0.49
C GLU A 5 7.82 -9.54 1.88
N GLY A 6 7.16 -8.66 2.61
CA GLY A 6 7.56 -8.23 3.95
C GLY A 6 7.81 -6.74 4.04
N CYS A 7 8.27 -6.32 5.22
CA CYS A 7 8.54 -4.93 5.53
C CYS A 7 9.78 -4.43 4.78
N TYR A 8 9.77 -3.16 4.38
CA TYR A 8 10.96 -2.54 3.79
C TYR A 8 12.07 -2.40 4.83
N ASN A 9 13.29 -2.76 4.44
CA ASN A 9 14.45 -2.69 5.32
C ASN A 9 15.10 -1.31 5.17
N GLY A 10 14.84 -0.42 6.13
CA GLY A 10 15.06 1.01 5.97
C GLY A 10 13.91 1.70 5.22
N GLY A 11 13.71 2.99 5.47
CA GLY A 11 12.55 3.74 5.00
C GLY A 11 12.00 4.64 6.11
N ASN A 12 11.00 5.46 5.77
CA ASN A 12 10.38 6.32 6.76
C ASN A 12 9.51 5.49 7.72
N THR A 13 9.74 5.57 9.03
CA THR A 13 8.98 4.81 10.04
C THR A 13 7.63 5.45 10.36
N ASN A 14 6.86 5.75 9.31
CA ASN A 14 5.57 6.44 9.37
C ASN A 14 4.50 5.70 8.55
N ALA A 15 4.57 4.37 8.46
CA ALA A 15 3.50 3.58 7.84
C ALA A 15 2.21 3.62 8.67
N SER A 16 2.32 3.77 10.00
CA SER A 16 1.16 3.78 10.89
C SER A 16 0.16 4.89 10.56
N PRO A 17 0.54 6.17 10.31
CA PRO A 17 -0.42 7.20 9.86
C PRO A 17 -0.89 7.04 8.41
N CYS A 18 -0.29 6.14 7.61
CA CYS A 18 -0.86 5.68 6.35
C CYS A 18 -2.01 4.67 6.56
N ASP A 19 -2.55 4.61 7.78
CA ASP A 19 -3.61 3.74 8.28
C ASP A 19 -4.80 3.55 7.31
N ASN A 20 -5.56 2.49 7.61
CA ASN A 20 -6.79 1.99 7.02
C ASN A 20 -7.64 3.00 6.27
N THR A 21 -7.85 4.24 6.74
CA THR A 21 -8.72 5.17 6.00
C THR A 21 -8.19 5.46 4.59
N PHE A 22 -6.88 5.65 4.41
CA PHE A 22 -6.29 5.86 3.08
C PHE A 22 -6.18 4.55 2.29
N GLY A 23 -5.84 3.46 2.98
CA GLY A 23 -5.83 2.12 2.38
C GLY A 23 -7.20 1.68 1.88
N GLU A 24 -8.26 1.94 2.63
CA GLU A 24 -9.66 1.62 2.30
C GLU A 24 -10.15 2.46 1.12
N ASP A 25 -9.80 3.75 1.08
CA ASP A 25 -10.11 4.63 -0.06
C ASP A 25 -9.40 4.15 -1.33
N PHE A 26 -8.12 3.83 -1.23
CA PHE A 26 -7.36 3.18 -2.31
C PHE A 26 -7.95 1.83 -2.72
N CYS A 27 -8.49 1.05 -1.79
CA CYS A 27 -9.07 -0.26 -2.10
C CYS A 27 -10.47 -0.17 -2.73
N SER A 28 -11.18 0.95 -2.54
CA SER A 28 -12.59 1.11 -2.95
C SER A 28 -12.83 0.98 -4.46
N ASP A 29 -11.85 1.39 -5.28
CA ASP A 29 -11.97 1.41 -6.74
C ASP A 29 -10.67 0.99 -7.45
N VAL A 30 -10.16 -0.19 -7.11
CA VAL A 30 -8.98 -0.72 -7.80
C VAL A 30 -9.37 -1.33 -9.16
N PRO A 31 -8.95 -0.73 -10.30
CA PRO A 31 -9.21 -1.30 -11.61
C PRO A 31 -8.34 -2.53 -11.88
N TYR A 32 -8.69 -3.28 -12.93
CA TYR A 32 -7.90 -4.42 -13.40
C TYR A 32 -6.43 -4.03 -13.64
N GLY A 33 -5.50 -4.87 -13.19
CA GLY A 33 -4.07 -4.70 -13.45
C GLY A 33 -3.32 -3.93 -12.37
N THR A 34 -2.79 -2.75 -12.72
CA THR A 34 -1.91 -1.95 -11.84
C THR A 34 -2.56 -0.61 -11.51
N ARG A 35 -2.64 -0.27 -10.23
CA ARG A 35 -3.02 1.07 -9.72
C ARG A 35 -1.96 1.53 -8.73
N SER A 36 -1.69 2.82 -8.73
CA SER A 36 -0.89 3.49 -7.71
C SER A 36 -1.55 4.81 -7.32
N GLU A 37 -1.43 5.19 -6.06
CA GLU A 37 -1.96 6.43 -5.52
C GLU A 37 -1.02 6.93 -4.42
N CYS A 38 -0.97 8.25 -4.26
CA CYS A 38 -0.16 8.89 -3.23
C CYS A 38 -1.04 9.83 -2.41
N HIS A 39 -0.95 9.74 -1.09
CA HIS A 39 -1.64 10.62 -0.15
C HIS A 39 -0.65 11.39 0.72
N VAL A 40 -0.72 12.72 0.68
CA VAL A 40 0.06 13.57 1.58
C VAL A 40 -0.64 13.65 2.94
N LEU A 41 0.11 13.39 4.00
CA LEU A 41 -0.29 13.57 5.39
C LEU A 41 0.05 15.00 5.85
N ASP A 42 -0.74 15.53 6.79
CA ASP A 42 -0.52 16.88 7.37
C ASP A 42 0.85 17.03 8.05
N SER A 43 1.54 15.93 8.37
CA SER A 43 2.89 15.92 8.92
C SER A 43 4.00 16.27 7.92
N GLY A 44 3.68 16.40 6.62
CA GLY A 44 4.67 16.55 5.54
C GLY A 44 5.29 15.22 5.09
N THR A 45 4.69 14.10 5.50
CA THR A 45 4.94 12.75 5.01
C THR A 45 3.94 12.44 3.91
N HIS A 46 4.25 11.57 2.95
CA HIS A 46 3.26 11.00 2.04
C HIS A 46 3.29 9.47 2.08
N CYS A 47 2.17 8.88 1.69
CA CYS A 47 1.94 7.45 1.66
C CYS A 47 1.68 7.02 0.22
N ASP A 48 2.60 6.26 -0.35
CA ASP A 48 2.43 5.67 -1.67
C ASP A 48 1.82 4.27 -1.55
N PHE A 49 0.63 4.13 -2.13
CA PHE A 49 -0.08 2.87 -2.25
C PHE A 49 0.08 2.37 -3.67
N ALA A 50 0.32 1.07 -3.84
CA ALA A 50 0.20 0.46 -5.15
C ALA A 50 -0.34 -0.96 -5.05
N VAL A 51 -0.98 -1.39 -6.13
CA VAL A 51 -1.42 -2.75 -6.34
C VAL A 51 -1.04 -3.15 -7.75
N THR A 52 -0.44 -4.33 -7.88
CA THR A 52 -0.11 -4.93 -9.17
C THR A 52 -0.63 -6.34 -9.17
N GLY A 53 -1.43 -6.67 -10.17
CA GLY A 53 -1.95 -8.02 -10.32
C GLY A 53 -2.30 -8.35 -11.77
N PRO A 54 -2.96 -9.50 -11.97
CA PRO A 54 -3.34 -9.92 -13.31
C PRO A 54 -4.37 -8.97 -13.92
N ALA A 55 -4.20 -8.65 -15.21
CA ALA A 55 -5.02 -7.68 -15.93
C ALA A 55 -6.44 -8.16 -16.31
N ASN A 56 -6.89 -9.31 -15.78
CA ASN A 56 -8.13 -9.97 -16.17
C ASN A 56 -9.16 -10.13 -15.03
N ARG A 57 -8.84 -9.74 -13.81
CA ARG A 57 -9.79 -9.67 -12.70
C ARG A 57 -9.45 -8.48 -11.78
N ASN A 58 -10.41 -8.04 -10.97
CA ASN A 58 -10.16 -7.02 -9.94
C ASN A 58 -9.71 -7.71 -8.66
N PRO A 59 -8.84 -7.07 -7.86
CA PRO A 59 -8.61 -7.53 -6.50
C PRO A 59 -9.91 -7.41 -5.69
N ALA A 60 -10.15 -8.37 -4.78
CA ALA A 60 -11.25 -8.23 -3.86
C ALA A 60 -10.94 -7.07 -2.88
N TYR A 61 -11.95 -6.23 -2.63
CA TYR A 61 -11.83 -5.12 -1.67
C TYR A 61 -11.30 -5.60 -0.31
N SER A 62 -11.85 -6.70 0.21
CA SER A 62 -11.44 -7.29 1.49
C SER A 62 -9.99 -7.75 1.51
N ASP A 63 -9.47 -8.28 0.39
CA ASP A 63 -8.08 -8.72 0.28
C ASP A 63 -7.12 -7.52 0.28
N CYS A 64 -7.52 -6.46 -0.42
CA CYS A 64 -6.78 -5.21 -0.47
C CYS A 64 -6.70 -4.55 0.91
N VAL A 65 -7.84 -4.39 1.59
CA VAL A 65 -7.88 -3.80 2.94
C VAL A 65 -7.09 -4.65 3.92
N TYR A 66 -7.23 -5.98 3.86
CA TYR A 66 -6.43 -6.89 4.68
C TYR A 66 -4.93 -6.71 4.43
N ALA A 67 -4.50 -6.61 3.17
CA ALA A 67 -3.10 -6.44 2.83
C ALA A 67 -2.55 -5.10 3.35
N MET A 68 -3.27 -4.00 3.13
CA MET A 68 -2.87 -2.66 3.58
C MET A 68 -2.82 -2.55 5.09
N SER A 69 -3.85 -3.04 5.79
CA SER A 69 -3.89 -3.05 7.25
C SER A 69 -2.72 -3.83 7.86
N GLN A 70 -2.38 -4.98 7.26
CA GLN A 70 -1.24 -5.79 7.70
C GLN A 70 0.09 -5.06 7.50
N LEU A 71 0.27 -4.35 6.38
CA LEU A 71 1.48 -3.57 6.14
C LEU A 71 1.58 -2.38 7.11
N ALA A 72 0.51 -1.62 7.28
CA ALA A 72 0.50 -0.46 8.18
C ALA A 72 0.73 -0.85 9.66
N TYR A 73 0.21 -2.01 10.09
CA TYR A 73 0.28 -2.44 11.48
C TYR A 73 1.57 -3.19 11.84
N PHE A 74 2.07 -4.03 10.94
CA PHE A 74 3.23 -4.89 11.22
C PHE A 74 4.54 -4.38 10.59
N CYS A 75 4.48 -3.38 9.72
CA CYS A 75 5.65 -2.80 9.06
C CYS A 75 5.69 -1.29 9.24
N ASP A 76 6.42 -0.79 10.24
CA ASP A 76 6.58 0.65 10.50
C ASP A 76 7.09 1.44 9.29
N THR A 77 7.88 0.81 8.43
CA THR A 77 8.49 1.36 7.21
C THR A 77 7.70 1.07 5.93
N GLY A 78 6.49 0.50 6.05
CA GLY A 78 5.75 -0.02 4.92
C GLY A 78 6.34 -1.31 4.39
N GLY A 79 5.83 -1.79 3.27
CA GLY A 79 6.29 -3.03 2.68
C GLY A 79 5.43 -3.54 1.54
N LEU A 80 5.56 -4.85 1.30
CA LEU A 80 4.88 -5.57 0.25
C LEU A 80 4.16 -6.78 0.79
N LYS A 81 2.94 -7.01 0.31
CA LYS A 81 2.13 -8.17 0.67
C LYS A 81 1.38 -8.68 -0.53
N THR A 82 1.40 -9.98 -0.74
CA THR A 82 0.71 -10.64 -1.84
C THR A 82 -0.50 -11.39 -1.31
N VAL A 83 -1.67 -11.10 -1.86
CA VAL A 83 -2.92 -11.82 -1.52
C VAL A 83 -3.58 -12.22 -2.83
N ASN A 84 -3.91 -13.51 -2.96
CA ASN A 84 -4.59 -14.07 -4.12
C ASN A 84 -3.96 -13.69 -5.48
N GLY A 85 -2.64 -13.52 -5.55
CA GLY A 85 -1.93 -13.16 -6.79
C GLY A 85 -1.90 -11.67 -7.14
N TYR A 86 -2.34 -10.80 -6.23
CA TYR A 86 -2.11 -9.36 -6.26
C TYR A 86 -1.01 -8.99 -5.28
N GLN A 87 -0.02 -8.25 -5.73
CA GLN A 87 0.98 -7.62 -4.87
C GLN A 87 0.51 -6.23 -4.49
N TYR A 88 0.38 -5.99 -3.20
CA TYR A 88 0.04 -4.73 -2.57
C TYR A 88 1.30 -4.12 -1.98
N LYS A 89 1.47 -2.82 -2.18
CA LYS A 89 2.57 -2.00 -1.72
C LYS A 89 2.02 -0.87 -0.85
N LEU A 90 2.68 -0.65 0.28
CA LEU A 90 2.53 0.53 1.12
C LEU A 90 3.92 1.09 1.36
N ASP A 91 4.17 2.35 1.04
CA ASP A 91 5.48 2.97 1.14
C ASP A 91 5.36 4.39 1.70
N PRO A 92 5.56 4.56 3.02
CA PRO A 92 5.65 5.88 3.64
C PRO A 92 6.97 6.55 3.24
N ASN A 93 6.89 7.78 2.74
CA ASN A 93 8.02 8.56 2.28
C ASN A 93 8.02 9.97 2.88
N ASP A 94 9.21 10.53 3.10
CA ASP A 94 9.37 11.93 3.48
C ASP A 94 9.18 12.83 2.25
N GLY A 95 8.44 13.92 2.43
CA GLY A 95 8.17 14.89 1.36
C GLY A 95 6.69 15.26 1.34
N GLY A 96 6.39 16.56 1.32
CA GLY A 96 5.01 17.05 1.31
C GLY A 96 4.34 17.02 -0.07
N SER A 97 4.75 16.13 -0.98
CA SER A 97 4.27 16.12 -2.36
C SER A 97 4.14 14.73 -2.95
N CYS A 98 2.99 14.53 -3.59
CA CYS A 98 2.70 13.58 -4.65
C CYS A 98 2.72 14.36 -5.99
#